data_AF-A0A5S9M3V1-F1
#
_entry.id   AF-A0A5S9M3V1-F1
#
_cell.length_a   1.000
_cell.length_b   1.000
_cell.length_c   1.000
_cell.angle_alpha   90.00
_cell.angle_beta   90.00
_cell.angle_gamma   90.00
#
_symmetry.space_group_name_H-M   'P 1'
#
loop_
_entity.id
_entity.type
_entity.pdbx_description
1 polymer ?
#
loop_
_entity_poly.entity_id
_entity_poly.type
_entity_poly.pdbx_seq_one_letter_code
_entity_poly.pdbx_strand_id
1 'polypeptide(L)' 'MPVGFVADHLEVLYDNDYECKVVTDEIGAAYYRPEMPNAKPAFIDALATVVLKKLDESK' A
#
# COMPACT_ATOMS: atom_id res chain seq x y z
N MET A 1 -7.79 0.68 2.78
CA MET A 1 -6.32 0.87 2.71
C MET A 1 -5.63 -0.46 2.96
N PRO A 2 -4.97 -1.07 1.96
CA PRO A 2 -4.29 -2.36 2.09
C PRO A 2 -2.87 -2.22 2.67
N VAL A 3 -2.75 -1.94 3.96
CA VAL A 3 -1.45 -1.63 4.62
C VAL A 3 -0.47 -2.82 4.73
N GLY A 4 -0.91 -4.04 4.42
CA GLY A 4 -0.04 -5.21 4.36
C GLY A 4 0.81 -5.29 3.08
N PHE A 5 0.54 -4.43 2.10
CA PHE A 5 1.23 -4.39 0.82
C PHE A 5 1.91 -3.04 0.59
N VAL A 6 2.92 -3.01 -0.29
CA VAL A 6 3.74 -1.83 -0.55
C VAL A 6 3.70 -1.37 -2.01
N ALA A 7 3.06 -2.12 -2.90
CA ALA A 7 3.03 -1.86 -4.33
C ALA A 7 1.62 -2.07 -4.90
N ASP A 8 1.34 -1.47 -6.04
CA ASP A 8 0.19 -1.87 -6.87
C ASP A 8 0.52 -3.21 -7.55
N HIS A 9 -0.23 -4.25 -7.21
CA HIS A 9 -0.18 -5.59 -7.80
C HIS A 9 -1.59 -6.21 -7.80
N LEU A 10 -1.72 -7.51 -8.06
CA LEU A 10 -3.03 -8.16 -8.28
C LEU A 10 -4.00 -7.93 -7.12
N GLU A 11 -3.56 -8.16 -5.90
CA GLU A 11 -4.36 -8.03 -4.67
C GLU A 11 -4.78 -6.58 -4.35
N VAL A 12 -4.21 -5.59 -5.06
CA VAL A 12 -4.60 -4.18 -4.95
C VAL A 12 -5.45 -3.77 -6.15
N LEU A 13 -4.93 -3.97 -7.36
CA LEU A 13 -5.56 -3.50 -8.59
C LEU A 13 -6.82 -4.30 -8.96
N TYR A 14 -6.91 -5.56 -8.52
CA TYR A 14 -8.08 -6.40 -8.77
C TYR A 14 -8.92 -6.55 -7.51
N ASP A 15 -8.40 -7.20 -6.47
CA ASP A 15 -9.21 -7.52 -5.29
C ASP A 15 -9.77 -6.25 -4.60
N ASN A 16 -9.03 -5.14 -4.60
CA ASN A 16 -9.53 -3.88 -4.05
C ASN A 16 -10.20 -3.02 -5.12
N ASP A 17 -9.46 -2.61 -6.16
CA ASP A 17 -9.96 -1.60 -7.10
C ASP A 17 -11.06 -2.12 -8.04
N TYR A 18 -11.23 -3.43 -8.15
CA TYR A 18 -12.32 -4.07 -8.88
C TYR A 18 -13.32 -4.76 -7.94
N GLU A 19 -12.94 -5.83 -7.24
CA GLU A 19 -13.90 -6.64 -6.48
C GLU A 19 -14.54 -5.87 -5.32
N CYS A 20 -13.74 -5.16 -4.50
CA CYS A 20 -14.32 -4.31 -3.45
C CYS A 20 -15.17 -3.18 -4.04
N LYS A 21 -14.77 -2.61 -5.18
CA LYS A 21 -15.56 -1.56 -5.85
C LYS A 21 -16.92 -2.10 -6.32
N VAL A 22 -16.97 -3.30 -6.88
CA VAL A 22 -18.25 -3.96 -7.27
C VAL A 22 -19.19 -4.02 -6.06
N VAL A 23 -18.70 -4.46 -4.91
CA VAL A 23 -19.50 -4.51 -3.67
C VAL A 23 -19.98 -3.13 -3.24
N THR A 24 -19.15 -2.09 -3.35
CA THR A 24 -19.58 -0.73 -3.01
C THR A 24 -20.63 -0.17 -3.99
N ASP A 25 -20.52 -0.49 -5.28
CA ASP A 25 -21.47 -0.06 -6.30
C ASP A 25 -22.86 -0.69 -6.05
N GLU A 26 -22.90 -1.97 -5.63
CA GLU A 26 -24.15 -2.70 -5.32
C GLU A 26 -24.95 -2.06 -4.18
N ILE A 27 -24.25 -1.49 -3.18
CA ILE A 27 -24.89 -0.87 -2.01
C ILE A 27 -24.97 0.67 -2.10
N GLY A 28 -24.55 1.25 -3.22
CA GLY A 28 -24.53 2.71 -3.42
C GLY A 28 -23.52 3.46 -2.52
N ALA A 29 -22.47 2.79 -2.07
CA ALA A 29 -21.39 3.40 -1.28
C ALA A 29 -20.29 3.96 -2.18
N ALA A 30 -19.55 4.95 -1.68
CA ALA A 30 -18.38 5.48 -2.38
C ALA A 30 -17.13 4.64 -2.07
N TYR A 31 -16.37 4.28 -3.11
CA TYR A 31 -15.07 3.63 -2.97
C TYR A 31 -13.93 4.64 -3.17
N TYR A 32 -12.97 4.63 -2.25
CA TYR A 32 -11.74 5.40 -2.37
C TYR A 32 -10.56 4.61 -1.79
N ARG A 33 -9.50 4.51 -2.59
CA ARG A 33 -8.22 3.93 -2.19
C ARG A 33 -7.09 4.92 -2.46
N PRO A 34 -6.35 5.35 -1.43
CA PRO A 34 -5.10 6.07 -1.61
C PRO A 34 -4.09 5.29 -2.46
N GLU A 35 -3.26 6.02 -3.20
CA GLU A 35 -2.17 5.44 -3.97
C GLU A 35 -1.21 4.62 -3.09
N MET A 36 -0.72 3.48 -3.61
CA MET A 36 0.26 2.65 -2.91
C MET A 36 1.60 3.38 -2.74
N PRO A 37 2.45 2.93 -1.79
CA PRO A 37 3.79 3.47 -1.63
C PRO A 37 4.64 3.37 -2.89
N ASN A 38 4.62 2.23 -3.59
CA ASN A 38 5.40 1.98 -4.81
C ASN A 38 6.86 2.45 -4.64
N ALA A 39 7.44 3.08 -5.66
CA ALA A 39 8.77 3.68 -5.63
C ALA A 39 8.76 5.16 -5.19
N LYS A 40 7.79 5.58 -4.35
CA LYS A 40 7.75 6.98 -3.87
C LYS A 40 9.01 7.29 -3.04
N PRO A 41 9.66 8.44 -3.24
CA PRO A 41 10.87 8.82 -2.50
C PRO A 41 10.71 8.70 -0.98
N ALA A 42 9.59 9.20 -0.44
CA ALA A 42 9.31 9.13 1.00
C ALA A 42 9.24 7.69 1.56
N PHE A 43 8.79 6.72 0.76
CA PHE A 43 8.78 5.32 1.19
C PHE A 43 10.18 4.70 1.16
N ILE A 44 10.98 5.06 0.16
CA ILE A 44 12.39 4.67 0.08
C ILE A 44 13.18 5.24 1.26
N ASP A 45 12.95 6.51 1.62
CA ASP A 45 13.58 7.14 2.79
C ASP A 45 13.21 6.43 4.10
N ALA A 46 11.96 5.99 4.23
CA ALA A 46 11.49 5.20 5.38
C ALA A 46 12.19 3.83 5.44
N LEU A 47 12.30 3.12 4.32
CA LEU A 47 13.04 1.84 4.25
C LEU A 47 14.52 2.02 4.58
N ALA A 48 15.16 3.07 4.05
CA ALA A 48 16.56 3.40 4.36
C ALA A 48 16.74 3.64 5.86
N THR A 49 15.82 4.37 6.49
CA THR A 49 15.82 4.61 7.94
C THR A 49 15.79 3.29 8.74
N VAL A 50 14.92 2.34 8.35
CA VAL A 50 14.81 1.03 9.00
C VAL A 50 16.12 0.24 8.87
N VAL A 51 16.72 0.20 7.67
CA VAL A 51 17.98 -0.52 7.42
C VAL A 51 19.15 0.09 8.21
N LEU A 52 19.29 1.42 8.20
CA LEU A 52 20.34 2.12 8.94
C LEU A 52 20.22 1.90 10.44
N LYS A 53 19.00 1.97 10.99
CA LYS A 53 18.75 1.65 12.40
C LYS A 53 19.19 0.22 12.72
N LYS A 54 18.86 -0.74 11.86
CA LYS A 54 19.24 -2.15 12.08
C LYS A 54 20.75 -2.35 12.07
N LEU A 55 21.46 -1.62 11.21
CA LEU A 55 22.91 -1.63 11.14
C LEU A 55 23.54 -1.10 12.44
N ASP A 56 22.97 -0.02 13.00
CA ASP A 56 23.45 0.56 14.26
C ASP A 56 23.22 -0.35 15.48
N GLU A 57 22.12 -1.11 15.52
CA GLU A 57 21.87 -2.11 16.57
C GLU A 57 22.81 -3.32 16.51
N SER A 58 23.47 -3.54 15.38
CA SER A 58 24.36 -4.68 15.15
C SER A 58 25.84 -4.36 15.47
N LYS A 59 26.12 -3.14 15.96
CA LYS A 59 27.42 -2.69 16.48
C LYS A 59 27.51 -2.97 17.98
#